data_AF-A0A965TYN2-F1
#
_entry.id   AF-A0A965TYN2-F1
#
_cell.length_a   1.000
_cell.length_b   1.000
_cell.length_c   1.000
_cell.angle_alpha   90.00
_cell.angle_beta   90.00
_cell.angle_gamma   90.00
#
_symmetry.space_group_name_H-M   'P 1'
#
loop_
_entity.id
_entity.type
_entity.pdbx_description
1 polymer ?
#
loop_
_entity_poly.entity_id
_entity_poly.type
_entity_poly.pdbx_seq_one_letter_code
_entity_poly.pdbx_strand_id
1 'polypeptide(L)'
;MKTLKGKEGLCFLGKTLELEYGDLLMSVTIDVGPRIIHFSRRLGQNIMFNDLNDEVSKDVSKYFGEGNIWHLYGGHRIWASPEGETTYIPDNDPVPYEIKGNSVEFFPRAWPKVGLRSSLKISFLGDNKVSVSMSLTNTGDPKKIALWALTVLKPGGKMEAYLPKKDTGYLPNRNLVMWPYASISDKRFSFSDDKLTVQSNDRASNPFKVGFYTDKGKIIYTLGKETFTKTFEVKEGEYPDMNCNVETYTSKLIHEVETLSPLVSIGKGDTIYHEEIWTLERA
;
A
#
# COMPACT_ATOMS: atom_id res chain seq x y z
N MET A 1 -4.86 -26.30 -16.90
CA MET A 1 -4.98 -24.88 -16.49
C MET A 1 -4.33 -24.74 -15.12
N LYS A 2 -3.66 -23.61 -14.83
CA LYS A 2 -3.14 -23.32 -13.48
C LYS A 2 -4.32 -23.01 -12.57
N THR A 3 -4.26 -23.48 -11.34
CA THR A 3 -5.28 -23.25 -10.32
C THR A 3 -4.61 -22.62 -9.10
N LEU A 4 -5.27 -21.64 -8.49
CA LEU A 4 -4.83 -21.08 -7.22
C LEU A 4 -4.86 -22.17 -6.14
N LYS A 5 -3.72 -22.38 -5.47
CA LYS A 5 -3.64 -23.23 -4.28
C LYS A 5 -3.59 -22.34 -3.05
N GLY A 6 -4.51 -22.54 -2.12
CA GLY A 6 -4.53 -21.90 -0.82
C GLY A 6 -4.34 -22.92 0.30
N LYS A 7 -3.52 -22.60 1.31
CA LYS A 7 -3.44 -23.37 2.56
C LYS A 7 -3.13 -22.43 3.73
N GLU A 8 -3.50 -22.83 4.94
CA GLU A 8 -3.06 -22.10 6.14
C GLU A 8 -1.55 -22.29 6.37
N GLY A 9 -0.90 -21.22 6.79
CA GLY A 9 0.50 -21.16 7.20
C GLY A 9 0.66 -20.36 8.50
N LEU A 10 1.89 -20.00 8.81
CA LEU A 10 2.23 -19.19 9.98
C LEU A 10 3.27 -18.15 9.61
N CYS A 11 3.16 -16.97 10.24
CA CYS A 11 4.19 -15.95 10.28
C CYS A 11 4.35 -15.43 11.72
N PHE A 12 5.16 -14.40 11.91
CA PHE A 12 5.41 -13.75 13.21
C PHE A 12 4.16 -13.10 13.83
N LEU A 13 3.05 -12.98 13.08
CA LEU A 13 1.77 -12.41 13.51
C LEU A 13 0.67 -13.46 13.73
N GLY A 14 1.01 -14.75 13.69
CA GLY A 14 0.03 -15.84 13.74
C GLY A 14 -0.26 -16.43 12.36
N LYS A 15 -1.50 -16.86 12.13
CA LYS A 15 -1.90 -17.55 10.91
C LYS A 15 -1.90 -16.65 9.67
N THR A 16 -1.54 -17.27 8.56
CA THR A 16 -1.59 -16.71 7.21
C THR A 16 -2.37 -17.64 6.28
N LEU A 17 -2.94 -17.08 5.23
CA LEU A 17 -3.31 -17.81 4.02
C LEU A 17 -2.15 -17.74 3.03
N GLU A 18 -1.54 -18.89 2.78
CA GLU A 18 -0.47 -19.08 1.80
C GLU A 18 -1.06 -19.40 0.44
N LEU A 19 -0.75 -18.57 -0.55
CA LEU A 19 -1.29 -18.60 -1.91
C LEU A 19 -0.17 -18.90 -2.90
N GLU A 20 -0.38 -19.93 -3.72
CA GLU A 20 0.51 -20.30 -4.84
C GLU A 20 -0.29 -20.28 -6.14
N TYR A 21 0.18 -19.51 -7.12
CA TYR A 21 -0.34 -19.52 -8.48
C TYR A 21 0.81 -19.54 -9.49
N GLY A 22 1.10 -20.74 -10.01
CA GLY A 22 2.24 -20.95 -10.89
C GLY A 22 3.57 -20.66 -10.19
N ASP A 23 4.21 -19.56 -10.59
CA ASP A 23 5.50 -19.12 -10.05
C ASP A 23 5.35 -18.05 -8.94
N LEU A 24 4.16 -17.48 -8.75
CA LEU A 24 3.90 -16.50 -7.69
C LEU A 24 3.58 -17.18 -6.36
N LEU A 25 4.19 -16.64 -5.31
CA LEU A 25 3.97 -16.98 -3.92
C LEU A 25 3.54 -15.72 -3.16
N MET A 26 2.45 -15.82 -2.40
CA MET A 26 1.92 -14.72 -1.61
C MET A 26 1.39 -15.23 -0.27
N SER A 27 1.61 -14.48 0.80
CA SER A 27 1.08 -14.81 2.13
C SER A 27 0.29 -13.63 2.66
N VAL A 28 -0.94 -13.87 3.11
CA VAL A 28 -1.82 -12.85 3.69
C VAL A 28 -2.18 -13.22 5.12
N THR A 29 -2.02 -12.32 6.07
CA THR A 29 -2.38 -12.57 7.47
C THR A 29 -3.90 -12.74 7.64
N ILE A 30 -4.30 -13.71 8.48
CA ILE A 30 -5.72 -13.99 8.77
C ILE A 30 -6.06 -13.97 10.26
N ASP A 31 -5.08 -13.96 11.16
CA ASP A 31 -5.30 -13.67 12.59
C ASP A 31 -5.26 -12.16 12.90
N VAL A 32 -4.64 -11.37 12.01
CA VAL A 32 -4.59 -9.89 12.06
C VAL A 32 -4.74 -9.31 10.65
N GLY A 33 -5.17 -8.05 10.52
CA GLY A 33 -5.15 -7.29 9.26
C GLY A 33 -6.45 -7.31 8.46
N PRO A 34 -6.40 -7.57 7.14
CA PRO A 34 -5.45 -8.41 6.42
C PRO A 34 -4.22 -7.64 5.92
N ARG A 35 -3.09 -8.34 5.86
CA ARG A 35 -1.82 -7.79 5.36
C ARG A 35 -1.18 -8.74 4.38
N ILE A 36 -0.84 -8.27 3.18
CA ILE A 36 -0.01 -9.04 2.25
C ILE A 36 1.44 -8.94 2.73
N ILE A 37 1.88 -9.93 3.52
CA ILE A 37 3.14 -9.90 4.27
C ILE A 37 4.29 -10.57 3.50
N HIS A 38 3.95 -11.29 2.42
CA HIS A 38 4.89 -11.91 1.51
C HIS A 38 4.41 -11.77 0.07
N PHE A 39 5.32 -11.39 -0.83
CA PHE A 39 5.12 -11.48 -2.28
C PHE A 39 6.45 -11.80 -2.93
N SER A 40 6.53 -12.95 -3.61
CA SER A 40 7.74 -13.38 -4.30
C SER A 40 7.42 -14.26 -5.51
N ARG A 41 8.43 -14.50 -6.34
CA ARG A 41 8.45 -15.65 -7.25
C ARG A 41 9.07 -16.87 -6.56
N ARG A 42 8.86 -18.08 -7.07
CA ARG A 42 9.50 -19.29 -6.55
C ARG A 42 11.01 -19.18 -6.67
N LEU A 43 11.75 -19.45 -5.58
CA LEU A 43 13.20 -19.23 -5.49
C LEU A 43 13.62 -17.74 -5.54
N GLY A 44 12.67 -16.81 -5.58
CA GLY A 44 12.93 -15.37 -5.44
C GLY A 44 12.88 -14.93 -3.99
N GLN A 45 13.30 -13.70 -3.73
CA GLN A 45 13.18 -13.11 -2.40
C GLN A 45 11.79 -12.50 -2.16
N ASN A 46 11.33 -12.51 -0.92
CA ASN A 46 10.18 -11.70 -0.50
C ASN A 46 10.55 -10.21 -0.59
N ILE A 47 9.74 -9.41 -1.29
CA ILE A 47 9.93 -7.96 -1.39
C ILE A 47 9.26 -7.19 -0.24
N MET A 48 8.29 -7.79 0.45
CA MET A 48 7.55 -7.14 1.53
C MET A 48 8.42 -7.05 2.79
N PHE A 49 8.35 -5.91 3.48
CA PHE A 49 8.98 -5.75 4.79
C PHE A 49 8.15 -6.43 5.88
N ASN A 50 8.82 -6.94 6.90
CA ASN A 50 8.23 -7.56 8.08
C ASN A 50 8.90 -6.99 9.33
N ASP A 51 8.13 -6.34 10.19
CA ASP A 51 8.64 -5.77 11.45
C ASP A 51 8.69 -6.85 12.54
N LEU A 52 9.73 -7.68 12.51
CA LEU A 52 9.85 -8.85 13.39
C LEU A 52 10.05 -8.49 14.87
N ASN A 53 10.53 -7.26 15.14
CA ASN A 53 10.85 -6.79 16.49
C ASN A 53 9.83 -5.76 17.00
N ASP A 54 8.79 -5.46 16.22
CA ASP A 54 7.79 -4.43 16.54
C ASP A 54 8.43 -3.06 16.85
N GLU A 55 9.38 -2.63 16.02
CA GLU A 55 10.13 -1.39 16.24
C GLU A 55 9.30 -0.13 16.03
N VAL A 56 8.18 -0.23 15.28
CA VAL A 56 7.34 0.92 14.95
C VAL A 56 5.89 0.67 15.37
N SER A 57 5.50 1.36 16.45
CA SER A 57 4.15 1.34 16.98
C SER A 57 3.69 2.71 17.47
N LYS A 58 2.38 2.87 17.64
CA LYS A 58 1.73 4.08 18.15
C LYS A 58 0.64 3.69 19.14
N ASP A 59 0.68 4.23 20.35
CA ASP A 59 -0.45 4.14 21.27
C ASP A 59 -1.63 4.92 20.69
N VAL A 60 -2.74 4.22 20.48
CA VAL A 60 -3.97 4.80 19.94
C VAL A 60 -5.15 4.61 20.90
N SER A 61 -4.85 4.36 22.17
CA SER A 61 -5.83 4.11 23.23
C SER A 61 -6.87 5.22 23.35
N LYS A 62 -6.45 6.47 23.12
CA LYS A 62 -7.33 7.65 23.11
C LYS A 62 -8.52 7.53 22.15
N TYR A 63 -8.35 6.85 21.01
CA TYR A 63 -9.36 6.78 19.95
C TYR A 63 -10.01 5.40 19.82
N PHE A 64 -9.28 4.33 20.16
CA PHE A 64 -9.73 2.95 19.98
C PHE A 64 -9.99 2.19 21.28
N GLY A 65 -9.69 2.78 22.43
CA GLY A 65 -9.90 2.20 23.76
C GLY A 65 -8.59 1.72 24.39
N GLU A 66 -8.57 1.64 25.72
CA GLU A 66 -7.37 1.30 26.51
C GLU A 66 -6.66 0.03 26.00
N GLY A 67 -5.34 0.12 25.87
CA GLY A 67 -4.48 -0.99 25.43
C GLY A 67 -4.43 -1.19 23.92
N ASN A 68 -5.11 -0.36 23.12
CA ASN A 68 -5.02 -0.45 21.66
C ASN A 68 -3.76 0.24 21.14
N ILE A 69 -2.94 -0.53 20.42
CA ILE A 69 -1.71 -0.07 19.80
C ILE A 69 -1.82 -0.32 18.30
N TRP A 70 -1.48 0.69 17.52
CA TRP A 70 -1.25 0.54 16.09
C TRP A 70 0.18 0.05 15.88
N HIS A 71 0.34 -0.97 15.06
CA HIS A 71 1.64 -1.50 14.69
C HIS A 71 1.86 -1.42 13.18
N LEU A 72 3.08 -1.09 12.79
CA LEU A 72 3.46 -1.05 11.38
C LEU A 72 3.33 -2.44 10.76
N TYR A 73 3.90 -3.48 11.38
CA TYR A 73 4.05 -4.88 10.93
C TYR A 73 4.68 -5.09 9.54
N GLY A 74 4.54 -4.15 8.61
CA GLY A 74 4.92 -4.24 7.21
C GLY A 74 3.81 -4.78 6.31
N GLY A 75 4.21 -5.20 5.10
CA GLY A 75 3.30 -5.70 4.07
C GLY A 75 2.40 -4.63 3.44
N HIS A 76 1.36 -5.06 2.74
CA HIS A 76 0.35 -4.18 2.17
C HIS A 76 -0.89 -4.07 3.06
N ARG A 77 -1.43 -2.84 3.23
CA ARG A 77 -2.64 -2.58 4.02
C ARG A 77 -3.46 -1.41 3.47
N ILE A 78 -4.74 -1.37 3.85
CA ILE A 78 -5.69 -0.33 3.46
C ILE A 78 -5.77 0.74 4.55
N TRP A 79 -5.62 2.00 4.16
CA TRP A 79 -5.88 3.19 4.97
C TRP A 79 -6.95 4.07 4.31
N ALA A 80 -7.44 5.03 5.08
CA ALA A 80 -8.25 6.14 4.59
C ALA A 80 -7.42 7.43 4.66
N SER A 81 -7.65 8.33 3.71
CA SER A 81 -7.10 9.69 3.69
C SER A 81 -8.25 10.70 3.75
N PRO A 82 -8.08 11.91 4.34
CA PRO A 82 -6.85 12.48 4.92
C PRO A 82 -6.29 11.73 6.13
N GLU A 83 -4.96 11.72 6.27
CA GLU A 83 -4.28 11.14 7.44
C GLU A 83 -4.68 11.88 8.73
N GLY A 84 -4.91 11.13 9.81
CA GLY A 84 -5.18 11.70 11.12
C GLY A 84 -5.15 10.63 12.20
N GLU A 85 -5.44 11.02 13.44
CA GLU A 85 -5.36 10.08 14.56
C GLU A 85 -6.26 8.84 14.41
N THR A 86 -7.39 8.97 13.72
CA THR A 86 -8.32 7.87 13.46
C THR A 86 -7.92 7.01 12.27
N THR A 87 -6.90 7.35 11.48
CA THR A 87 -6.41 6.49 10.38
C THR A 87 -5.44 5.41 10.88
N TYR A 88 -4.91 5.56 12.10
CA TYR A 88 -4.09 4.57 12.79
C TYR A 88 -4.95 3.45 13.41
N ILE A 89 -5.75 2.78 12.58
CA ILE A 89 -6.54 1.62 13.01
C ILE A 89 -5.60 0.48 13.43
N PRO A 90 -5.71 -0.07 14.66
CA PRO A 90 -4.90 -1.21 15.10
C PRO A 90 -4.96 -2.39 14.11
N ASP A 91 -6.18 -2.75 13.69
CA ASP A 91 -6.45 -3.78 12.69
C ASP A 91 -5.87 -5.16 13.09
N ASN A 92 -6.04 -5.51 14.37
CA ASN A 92 -5.48 -6.73 14.99
C ASN A 92 -6.53 -7.84 15.19
N ASP A 93 -7.64 -7.78 14.46
CA ASP A 93 -8.71 -8.77 14.50
C ASP A 93 -8.52 -9.87 13.43
N PRO A 94 -9.02 -11.11 13.68
CA PRO A 94 -9.06 -12.14 12.66
C PRO A 94 -9.93 -11.78 11.45
N VAL A 95 -9.52 -12.27 10.27
CA VAL A 95 -10.07 -11.88 8.98
C VAL A 95 -10.64 -13.10 8.25
N PRO A 96 -11.98 -13.21 8.14
CA PRO A 96 -12.61 -14.17 7.25
C PRO A 96 -12.20 -13.96 5.80
N TYR A 97 -12.08 -15.05 5.05
CA TYR A 97 -11.77 -15.01 3.62
C TYR A 97 -12.56 -16.06 2.84
N GLU A 98 -12.67 -15.84 1.54
CA GLU A 98 -13.28 -16.78 0.60
C GLU A 98 -12.44 -16.90 -0.67
N ILE A 99 -12.12 -18.13 -1.06
CA ILE A 99 -11.40 -18.42 -2.32
C ILE A 99 -12.44 -18.76 -3.41
N LYS A 100 -12.38 -18.07 -4.54
CA LYS A 100 -13.22 -18.30 -5.73
C LYS A 100 -12.37 -18.32 -6.99
N GLY A 101 -12.22 -19.49 -7.60
CA GLY A 101 -11.40 -19.66 -8.80
C GLY A 101 -9.96 -19.23 -8.54
N ASN A 102 -9.49 -18.22 -9.28
CA ASN A 102 -8.14 -17.65 -9.13
C ASN A 102 -8.11 -16.38 -8.27
N SER A 103 -9.14 -16.15 -7.49
CA SER A 103 -9.25 -14.99 -6.60
C SER A 103 -9.48 -15.41 -5.16
N VAL A 104 -9.05 -14.56 -4.23
CA VAL A 104 -9.41 -14.61 -2.82
C VAL A 104 -9.90 -13.24 -2.39
N GLU A 105 -10.94 -13.22 -1.56
CA GLU A 105 -11.47 -12.00 -0.96
C GLU A 105 -11.45 -12.11 0.56
N PHE A 106 -11.02 -11.03 1.23
CA PHE A 106 -10.89 -10.90 2.67
C PHE A 106 -11.91 -9.88 3.18
N PHE A 107 -12.54 -10.19 4.31
CA PHE A 107 -13.65 -9.45 4.90
C PHE A 107 -13.34 -9.02 6.33
N PRO A 108 -12.51 -7.98 6.53
CA PRO A 108 -12.17 -7.46 7.84
C PRO A 108 -13.42 -6.97 8.58
N ARG A 109 -13.36 -6.96 9.92
CA ARG A 109 -14.43 -6.36 10.72
C ARG A 109 -14.55 -4.87 10.39
N ALA A 110 -15.77 -4.34 10.51
CA ALA A 110 -15.94 -2.89 10.44
C ALA A 110 -15.14 -2.23 11.57
N TRP A 111 -14.57 -1.06 11.30
CA TRP A 111 -13.90 -0.20 12.27
C TRP A 111 -14.94 0.78 12.86
N PRO A 112 -15.63 0.44 13.96
CA PRO A 112 -16.86 1.15 14.33
C PRO A 112 -16.59 2.59 14.77
N LYS A 113 -15.40 2.84 15.34
CA LYS A 113 -14.94 4.18 15.74
C LYS A 113 -14.74 5.13 14.55
N VAL A 114 -14.42 4.59 13.37
CA VAL A 114 -14.19 5.38 12.16
C VAL A 114 -15.40 5.35 11.22
N GLY A 115 -16.31 4.39 11.43
CA GLY A 115 -17.48 4.21 10.59
C GLY A 115 -17.09 3.74 9.19
N LEU A 116 -16.12 2.84 9.08
CA LEU A 116 -15.67 2.27 7.81
C LEU A 116 -15.59 0.75 7.90
N ARG A 117 -15.76 0.08 6.76
CA ARG A 117 -15.44 -1.33 6.59
C ARG A 117 -14.63 -1.48 5.32
N SER A 118 -13.44 -2.04 5.43
CA SER A 118 -12.60 -2.33 4.27
C SER A 118 -12.95 -3.70 3.67
N SER A 119 -12.48 -3.94 2.45
CA SER A 119 -12.31 -5.29 1.90
C SER A 119 -11.07 -5.34 1.01
N LEU A 120 -10.47 -6.51 0.90
CA LEU A 120 -9.31 -6.75 0.05
C LEU A 120 -9.59 -7.96 -0.83
N LYS A 121 -9.49 -7.79 -2.15
CA LYS A 121 -9.60 -8.86 -3.13
C LYS A 121 -8.31 -8.99 -3.90
N ILE A 122 -7.82 -10.21 -4.04
CA ILE A 122 -6.61 -10.52 -4.80
C ILE A 122 -7.00 -11.49 -5.90
N SER A 123 -6.68 -11.16 -7.15
CA SER A 123 -6.97 -11.99 -8.32
C SER A 123 -5.69 -12.28 -9.08
N PHE A 124 -5.34 -13.56 -9.23
CA PHE A 124 -4.15 -13.97 -9.97
C PHE A 124 -4.46 -13.97 -11.47
N LEU A 125 -3.82 -13.06 -12.21
CA LEU A 125 -4.09 -12.79 -13.62
C LEU A 125 -3.09 -13.48 -14.55
N GLY A 126 -1.97 -13.96 -14.02
CA GLY A 126 -0.91 -14.62 -14.78
C GLY A 126 0.28 -15.03 -13.90
N ASP A 127 1.35 -15.48 -14.54
CA ASP A 127 2.53 -16.05 -13.86
C ASP A 127 3.39 -15.04 -13.11
N ASN A 128 3.18 -13.76 -13.39
CA ASN A 128 3.89 -12.66 -12.77
C ASN A 128 2.96 -11.49 -12.44
N LYS A 129 1.64 -11.67 -12.51
CA LYS A 129 0.66 -10.57 -12.48
C LYS A 129 -0.52 -10.89 -11.57
N VAL A 130 -0.82 -9.96 -10.66
CA VAL A 130 -2.00 -10.02 -9.78
C VAL A 130 -2.74 -8.69 -9.80
N SER A 131 -4.07 -8.73 -9.70
CA SER A 131 -4.89 -7.58 -9.30
C SER A 131 -5.05 -7.61 -7.78
N VAL A 132 -4.88 -6.45 -7.16
CA VAL A 132 -5.16 -6.18 -5.75
C VAL A 132 -6.21 -5.06 -5.73
N SER A 133 -7.46 -5.43 -5.48
CA SER A 133 -8.60 -4.52 -5.40
C SER A 133 -8.97 -4.28 -3.95
N MET A 134 -9.10 -3.02 -3.57
CA MET A 134 -9.43 -2.59 -2.21
C MET A 134 -10.73 -1.81 -2.24
N SER A 135 -11.49 -1.88 -1.15
CA SER A 135 -12.67 -1.04 -0.98
C SER A 135 -12.76 -0.48 0.43
N LEU A 136 -13.48 0.63 0.56
CA LEU A 136 -13.93 1.20 1.83
C LEU A 136 -15.41 1.52 1.73
N THR A 137 -16.22 0.88 2.57
CA THR A 137 -17.65 1.15 2.72
C THR A 137 -17.91 2.02 3.94
N ASN A 138 -18.63 3.12 3.78
CA ASN A 138 -19.04 3.95 4.90
C ASN A 138 -20.14 3.27 5.71
N THR A 139 -19.90 3.05 6.99
CA THR A 139 -20.86 2.45 7.93
C THR A 139 -21.41 3.45 8.94
N GLY A 140 -20.89 4.68 8.95
CA GLY A 140 -21.27 5.78 9.84
C GLY A 140 -21.85 6.98 9.09
N ASP A 141 -21.56 8.18 9.60
CA ASP A 141 -22.04 9.45 9.04
C ASP A 141 -21.36 9.80 7.71
N PRO A 142 -22.00 10.64 6.86
CA PRO A 142 -21.40 11.11 5.62
C PRO A 142 -20.02 11.77 5.82
N LYS A 143 -19.09 11.49 4.93
CA LYS A 143 -17.70 12.00 5.00
C LYS A 143 -17.07 12.11 3.60
N LYS A 144 -16.03 12.94 3.48
CA LYS A 144 -15.20 13.03 2.27
C LYS A 144 -13.87 12.33 2.56
N ILE A 145 -13.61 11.23 1.86
CA ILE A 145 -12.39 10.41 2.06
C ILE A 145 -11.83 9.91 0.74
N ALA A 146 -10.56 9.49 0.77
CA ALA A 146 -9.91 8.71 -0.26
C ALA A 146 -9.45 7.36 0.31
N LEU A 147 -9.33 6.35 -0.55
CA LEU A 147 -8.69 5.08 -0.23
C LEU A 147 -7.18 5.25 -0.43
N TRP A 148 -6.40 4.90 0.57
CA TRP A 148 -4.94 4.98 0.56
C TRP A 148 -4.35 3.59 0.74
N ALA A 149 -3.61 3.13 -0.26
CA ALA A 149 -3.09 1.78 -0.35
C ALA A 149 -1.58 1.75 -0.06
N LEU A 150 -1.24 1.38 1.18
CA LEU A 150 0.15 1.35 1.65
C LEU A 150 0.78 0.02 1.27
N THR A 151 1.96 0.05 0.64
CA THR A 151 2.76 -1.15 0.36
C THR A 151 4.14 -0.99 0.96
N VAL A 152 4.36 -1.63 2.11
CA VAL A 152 5.60 -1.51 2.89
C VAL A 152 6.60 -2.57 2.43
N LEU A 153 7.56 -2.14 1.61
CA LEU A 153 8.60 -2.97 1.01
C LEU A 153 9.87 -2.94 1.85
N LYS A 154 10.69 -3.98 1.71
CA LYS A 154 12.04 -4.02 2.30
C LYS A 154 12.88 -2.84 1.80
N PRO A 155 13.77 -2.28 2.62
CA PRO A 155 14.65 -1.18 2.22
C PRO A 155 15.77 -1.69 1.31
N GLY A 156 16.58 -0.77 0.78
CA GLY A 156 17.73 -1.03 -0.08
C GLY A 156 17.42 -1.04 -1.58
N GLY A 157 16.14 -1.02 -1.98
CA GLY A 157 15.75 -0.91 -3.38
C GLY A 157 15.56 0.52 -3.86
N LYS A 158 15.43 0.64 -5.18
CA LYS A 158 15.21 1.88 -5.92
C LYS A 158 13.78 1.94 -6.42
N MET A 159 13.06 3.01 -6.08
CA MET A 159 11.77 3.35 -6.67
C MET A 159 11.97 4.31 -7.84
N GLU A 160 11.22 4.11 -8.91
CA GLU A 160 11.11 5.01 -10.07
C GLU A 160 9.63 5.24 -10.42
N ALA A 161 9.27 6.49 -10.66
CA ALA A 161 7.95 6.88 -11.15
C ALA A 161 8.06 8.03 -12.15
N TYR A 162 7.01 8.25 -12.93
CA TYR A 162 7.05 9.18 -14.06
C TYR A 162 6.16 10.40 -13.81
N LEU A 163 6.70 11.58 -14.05
CA LEU A 163 6.01 12.86 -13.85
C LEU A 163 5.29 13.29 -15.14
N PRO A 164 4.13 13.97 -15.04
CA PRO A 164 3.37 14.42 -16.22
C PRO A 164 4.19 15.32 -17.14
N LYS A 165 4.12 15.11 -18.45
CA LYS A 165 4.80 15.94 -19.48
C LYS A 165 3.83 16.80 -20.31
N LYS A 166 2.56 16.83 -19.92
CA LYS A 166 1.50 17.54 -20.65
C LYS A 166 1.84 19.03 -20.74
N ASP A 167 1.85 19.59 -21.94
CA ASP A 167 1.91 21.04 -22.14
C ASP A 167 0.55 21.64 -21.78
N THR A 168 0.57 22.49 -20.76
CA THR A 168 -0.59 23.17 -20.17
C THR A 168 -0.62 24.66 -20.52
N GLY A 169 0.28 25.14 -21.38
CA GLY A 169 0.43 26.55 -21.74
C GLY A 169 0.86 27.40 -20.55
N TYR A 170 -0.11 27.98 -19.84
CA TYR A 170 0.12 28.91 -18.73
C TYR A 170 0.02 28.26 -17.33
N LEU A 171 -0.51 27.05 -17.22
CA LEU A 171 -0.80 26.41 -15.93
C LEU A 171 0.30 25.41 -15.52
N PRO A 172 0.48 25.11 -14.22
CA PRO A 172 1.39 24.04 -13.80
C PRO A 172 0.86 22.65 -14.18
N ASN A 173 1.76 21.68 -14.38
CA ASN A 173 1.42 20.29 -14.71
C ASN A 173 1.99 19.26 -13.72
N ARG A 174 2.69 19.71 -12.68
CA ARG A 174 3.40 18.87 -11.69
C ARG A 174 3.30 19.48 -10.31
N ASN A 175 3.39 18.61 -9.31
CA ASN A 175 3.60 18.92 -7.91
C ASN A 175 4.67 17.98 -7.35
N LEU A 176 5.42 18.48 -6.36
CA LEU A 176 6.26 17.71 -5.47
C LEU A 176 5.92 18.18 -4.06
N VAL A 177 5.47 17.26 -3.22
CA VAL A 177 4.93 17.54 -1.88
C VAL A 177 5.83 16.88 -0.86
N MET A 178 6.32 17.65 0.12
CA MET A 178 7.31 17.18 1.08
C MET A 178 6.84 17.43 2.50
N TRP A 179 7.01 16.43 3.36
CA TRP A 179 6.66 16.52 4.78
C TRP A 179 7.73 17.34 5.53
N PRO A 180 7.40 17.93 6.70
CA PRO A 180 8.31 18.82 7.42
C PRO A 180 9.69 18.23 7.77
N TYR A 181 9.77 16.90 7.90
CA TYR A 181 11.01 16.18 8.18
C TYR A 181 11.81 15.81 6.92
N ALA A 182 11.23 15.91 5.73
CA ALA A 182 11.86 15.51 4.49
C ALA A 182 12.77 16.64 3.97
N SER A 183 14.06 16.35 3.84
CA SER A 183 15.01 17.29 3.27
C SER A 183 14.96 17.27 1.75
N ILE A 184 14.83 18.43 1.11
CA ILE A 184 14.95 18.59 -0.36
C ILE A 184 16.34 18.12 -0.85
N SER A 185 17.37 18.24 -0.01
CA SER A 185 18.75 17.83 -0.33
C SER A 185 19.06 16.36 -0.02
N ASP A 186 18.05 15.54 0.27
CA ASP A 186 18.25 14.12 0.56
C ASP A 186 18.88 13.41 -0.64
N LYS A 187 20.06 12.84 -0.46
CA LYS A 187 20.83 12.18 -1.52
C LYS A 187 20.15 10.92 -2.08
N ARG A 188 19.17 10.37 -1.36
CA ARG A 188 18.34 9.24 -1.83
C ARG A 188 17.35 9.67 -2.90
N PHE A 189 17.00 10.95 -2.93
CA PHE A 189 16.00 11.53 -3.81
C PHE A 189 16.67 12.19 -5.02
N SER A 190 16.17 11.89 -6.21
CA SER A 190 16.54 12.63 -7.42
C SER A 190 15.39 12.67 -8.41
N PHE A 191 15.33 13.70 -9.22
CA PHE A 191 14.31 13.86 -10.25
C PHE A 191 14.91 14.48 -11.52
N SER A 192 14.24 14.20 -12.64
CA SER A 192 14.47 14.81 -13.95
C SER A 192 13.17 15.46 -14.44
N ASP A 193 13.20 15.96 -15.67
CA ASP A 193 12.02 16.48 -16.36
C ASP A 193 10.93 15.45 -16.63
N ASP A 194 11.02 14.19 -16.22
CA ASP A 194 9.95 13.22 -16.45
C ASP A 194 9.95 12.03 -15.51
N LYS A 195 10.90 12.00 -14.59
CA LYS A 195 11.11 10.86 -13.73
C LYS A 195 11.50 11.32 -12.34
N LEU A 196 10.98 10.63 -11.35
CA LEU A 196 11.33 10.75 -9.96
C LEU A 196 11.93 9.42 -9.51
N THR A 197 12.99 9.47 -8.71
CA THR A 197 13.58 8.26 -8.12
C THR A 197 13.90 8.44 -6.64
N VAL A 198 13.69 7.37 -5.88
CA VAL A 198 14.05 7.28 -4.46
C VAL A 198 14.83 5.99 -4.22
N GLN A 199 16.10 6.11 -3.85
CA GLN A 199 16.95 4.99 -3.47
C GLN A 199 16.95 4.84 -1.95
N SER A 200 16.22 3.86 -1.42
CA SER A 200 16.24 3.60 0.02
C SER A 200 17.62 3.15 0.51
N ASN A 201 17.92 3.45 1.77
CA ASN A 201 19.21 3.16 2.40
C ASN A 201 18.95 2.70 3.84
N ASP A 202 19.34 1.46 4.15
CA ASP A 202 19.19 0.81 5.46
C ASP A 202 20.09 1.41 6.55
N ARG A 203 20.97 2.35 6.20
CA ARG A 203 21.82 3.14 7.11
C ARG A 203 21.41 4.60 7.19
N ALA A 204 20.26 4.98 6.63
CA ALA A 204 19.78 6.35 6.69
C ALA A 204 19.54 6.79 8.14
N SER A 205 20.03 7.97 8.51
CA SER A 205 19.83 8.52 9.85
C SER A 205 18.43 9.13 10.04
N ASN A 206 17.80 9.59 8.96
CA ASN A 206 16.52 10.28 8.99
C ASN A 206 15.51 9.66 8.00
N PRO A 207 14.21 9.70 8.31
CA PRO A 207 13.18 9.36 7.33
C PRO A 207 13.10 10.40 6.21
N PHE A 208 12.57 9.99 5.06
CA PHE A 208 12.28 10.85 3.93
C PHE A 208 10.92 10.49 3.37
N LYS A 209 10.11 11.49 3.00
CA LYS A 209 8.81 11.29 2.35
C LYS A 209 8.60 12.32 1.27
N VAL A 210 8.11 11.88 0.11
CA VAL A 210 7.70 12.73 -1.00
C VAL A 210 6.41 12.22 -1.62
N GLY A 211 5.49 13.13 -1.90
CA GLY A 211 4.27 12.89 -2.65
C GLY A 211 4.30 13.63 -3.99
N PHE A 212 3.60 13.10 -4.98
CA PHE A 212 3.44 13.74 -6.28
C PHE A 212 2.22 13.19 -7.02
N TYR A 213 1.79 13.93 -8.03
CA TYR A 213 0.83 13.47 -9.01
C TYR A 213 1.52 12.84 -10.22
N THR A 214 1.03 11.69 -10.67
CA THR A 214 1.39 11.09 -11.96
C THR A 214 0.15 10.83 -12.82
N ASP A 215 0.25 11.11 -14.12
CA ASP A 215 -0.74 10.75 -15.14
C ASP A 215 -0.50 9.34 -15.71
N LYS A 216 0.57 8.66 -15.29
CA LYS A 216 0.96 7.34 -15.82
C LYS A 216 0.41 6.17 -15.01
N GLY A 217 0.01 6.40 -13.76
CA GLY A 217 -0.49 5.35 -12.88
C GLY A 217 0.48 4.18 -12.75
N LYS A 218 1.80 4.43 -12.72
CA LYS A 218 2.84 3.39 -12.74
C LYS A 218 4.02 3.78 -11.86
N ILE A 219 4.40 2.84 -10.99
CA ILE A 219 5.56 2.90 -10.11
C ILE A 219 6.35 1.61 -10.27
N ILE A 220 7.68 1.70 -10.27
CA ILE A 220 8.58 0.57 -10.36
C ILE A 220 9.47 0.57 -9.13
N TYR A 221 9.62 -0.56 -8.47
CA TYR A 221 10.54 -0.77 -7.36
C TYR A 221 11.47 -1.94 -7.67
N THR A 222 12.77 -1.70 -7.70
CA THR A 222 13.79 -2.72 -7.96
C THR A 222 14.57 -3.01 -6.69
N LEU A 223 14.53 -4.27 -6.24
CA LEU A 223 15.27 -4.78 -5.08
C LEU A 223 16.14 -5.97 -5.50
N GLY A 224 17.44 -5.74 -5.61
CA GLY A 224 18.37 -6.75 -6.13
C GLY A 224 17.99 -7.18 -7.54
N LYS A 225 17.57 -8.44 -7.69
CA LYS A 225 17.12 -9.01 -8.98
C LYS A 225 15.61 -8.94 -9.19
N GLU A 226 14.83 -8.52 -8.20
CA GLU A 226 13.38 -8.48 -8.29
C GLU A 226 12.93 -7.08 -8.71
N THR A 227 12.06 -7.00 -9.72
CA THR A 227 11.41 -5.76 -10.16
C THR A 227 9.92 -5.87 -9.91
N PHE A 228 9.44 -5.12 -8.92
CA PHE A 228 8.04 -4.97 -8.58
C PHE A 228 7.47 -3.76 -9.31
N THR A 229 6.52 -3.96 -10.22
CA THR A 229 5.80 -2.86 -10.85
C THR A 229 4.39 -2.79 -10.30
N LYS A 230 3.99 -1.60 -9.88
CA LYS A 230 2.68 -1.29 -9.36
C LYS A 230 2.00 -0.33 -10.34
N THR A 231 0.88 -0.75 -10.91
CA THR A 231 0.08 0.07 -11.83
C THR A 231 -1.33 0.27 -11.30
N PHE A 232 -1.96 1.40 -11.59
CA PHE A 232 -3.30 1.74 -11.14
C PHE A 232 -3.96 2.70 -12.14
N GLU A 233 -5.29 2.74 -12.13
CA GLU A 233 -6.04 3.72 -12.92
C GLU A 233 -5.96 5.11 -12.28
N VAL A 234 -5.56 6.12 -13.06
CA VAL A 234 -5.61 7.51 -12.63
C VAL A 234 -7.01 8.05 -12.94
N LYS A 235 -7.79 8.29 -11.90
CA LYS A 235 -9.16 8.80 -12.00
C LYS A 235 -9.15 10.32 -11.93
N GLU A 236 -10.04 10.96 -12.69
CA GLU A 236 -10.27 12.40 -12.56
C GLU A 236 -10.82 12.72 -11.16
N GLY A 237 -10.31 13.80 -10.55
CA GLY A 237 -10.77 14.26 -9.24
C GLY A 237 -9.70 15.00 -8.45
N GLU A 238 -10.11 15.50 -7.29
CA GLU A 238 -9.21 16.09 -6.30
C GLU A 238 -8.55 14.97 -5.51
N TYR A 239 -7.22 15.00 -5.42
CA TYR A 239 -6.47 14.07 -4.59
C TYR A 239 -6.06 14.69 -3.25
N PRO A 240 -5.88 13.88 -2.19
CA PRO A 240 -5.36 14.35 -0.91
C PRO A 240 -3.97 14.99 -1.01
N ASP A 241 -3.48 15.54 0.11
CA ASP A 241 -2.06 15.85 0.32
C ASP A 241 -1.45 16.75 -0.77
N MET A 242 -2.12 17.89 -1.03
CA MET A 242 -1.76 18.81 -2.12
C MET A 242 -1.79 18.14 -3.52
N ASN A 243 -2.80 17.31 -3.75
CA ASN A 243 -3.10 16.61 -5.00
C ASN A 243 -2.10 15.48 -5.35
N CYS A 244 -1.73 14.64 -4.37
CA CYS A 244 -0.90 13.46 -4.57
C CYS A 244 -1.73 12.21 -4.82
N ASN A 245 -1.43 11.50 -5.91
CA ASN A 245 -1.96 10.15 -6.14
C ASN A 245 -0.90 9.05 -5.90
N VAL A 246 0.35 9.46 -5.66
CA VAL A 246 1.45 8.61 -5.23
C VAL A 246 2.20 9.28 -4.09
N GLU A 247 2.52 8.49 -3.07
CA GLU A 247 3.42 8.87 -2.00
C GLU A 247 4.48 7.78 -1.81
N THR A 248 5.67 8.21 -1.38
CA THR A 248 6.71 7.26 -0.98
C THR A 248 7.44 7.76 0.25
N TYR A 249 7.51 6.89 1.25
CA TYR A 249 8.27 7.07 2.48
C TYR A 249 9.44 6.09 2.53
N THR A 250 10.59 6.52 3.03
CA THR A 250 11.70 5.61 3.32
C THR A 250 12.46 5.98 4.58
N SER A 251 12.81 4.97 5.36
CA SER A 251 13.68 5.05 6.53
C SER A 251 14.79 4.00 6.44
N LYS A 252 15.56 3.81 7.53
CA LYS A 252 16.48 2.68 7.65
C LYS A 252 15.78 1.32 7.62
N LEU A 253 14.49 1.27 7.98
CA LEU A 253 13.74 0.02 8.11
C LEU A 253 12.96 -0.33 6.85
N ILE A 254 12.36 0.65 6.17
CA ILE A 254 11.33 0.40 5.14
C ILE A 254 11.45 1.31 3.91
N HIS A 255 10.77 0.88 2.85
CA HIS A 255 10.41 1.69 1.70
C HIS A 255 8.92 1.50 1.39
N GLU A 256 8.11 2.53 1.58
CA GLU A 256 6.68 2.52 1.27
C GLU A 256 6.44 3.01 -0.15
N VAL A 257 5.60 2.28 -0.88
CA VAL A 257 5.11 2.67 -2.21
C VAL A 257 3.59 2.72 -2.17
N GLU A 258 3.09 3.94 -2.10
CA GLU A 258 1.71 4.20 -1.74
C GLU A 258 0.97 4.80 -2.92
N THR A 259 -0.30 4.40 -3.09
CA THR A 259 -1.17 5.02 -4.08
C THR A 259 -2.48 5.41 -3.44
N LEU A 260 -3.08 6.49 -3.94
CA LEU A 260 -4.30 7.05 -3.39
C LEU A 260 -5.38 7.09 -4.48
N SER A 261 -6.64 6.92 -4.09
CA SER A 261 -7.78 7.29 -4.91
C SER A 261 -8.06 8.81 -4.80
N PRO A 262 -8.89 9.39 -5.68
CA PRO A 262 -9.43 10.72 -5.44
C PRO A 262 -10.26 10.76 -4.14
N LEU A 263 -10.42 11.97 -3.60
CA LEU A 263 -11.35 12.26 -2.51
C LEU A 263 -12.78 12.21 -3.04
N VAL A 264 -13.64 11.45 -2.37
CA VAL A 264 -15.05 11.30 -2.71
C VAL A 264 -15.92 11.52 -1.47
N SER A 265 -17.01 12.26 -1.63
CA SER A 265 -18.05 12.36 -0.60
C SER A 265 -18.93 11.11 -0.64
N ILE A 266 -18.96 10.37 0.47
CA ILE A 266 -19.69 9.12 0.61
C ILE A 266 -20.71 9.19 1.74
N GLY A 267 -21.96 8.83 1.46
CA GLY A 267 -23.01 8.61 2.44
C GLY A 267 -22.93 7.23 3.09
N LYS A 268 -23.81 6.95 4.06
CA LYS A 268 -23.85 5.64 4.71
C LYS A 268 -24.26 4.56 3.71
N GLY A 269 -23.44 3.51 3.61
CA GLY A 269 -23.63 2.40 2.68
C GLY A 269 -22.90 2.58 1.35
N ASP A 270 -22.41 3.78 1.04
CA ASP A 270 -21.62 4.02 -0.17
C ASP A 270 -20.23 3.38 -0.02
N THR A 271 -19.70 2.88 -1.14
CA THR A 271 -18.40 2.20 -1.21
C THR A 271 -17.51 2.87 -2.27
N ILE A 272 -16.26 3.14 -1.90
CA ILE A 272 -15.21 3.53 -2.85
C ILE A 272 -14.26 2.36 -3.11
N TYR A 273 -13.67 2.36 -4.31
CA TYR A 273 -12.79 1.30 -4.79
C TYR A 273 -11.49 1.87 -5.35
N HIS A 274 -10.41 1.17 -5.06
CA HIS A 274 -9.10 1.40 -5.64
C HIS A 274 -8.50 0.08 -6.08
N GLU A 275 -8.01 -0.01 -7.30
CA GLU A 275 -7.43 -1.24 -7.84
C GLU A 275 -6.00 -0.98 -8.28
N GLU A 276 -5.13 -1.90 -7.91
CA GLU A 276 -3.74 -1.94 -8.30
C GLU A 276 -3.48 -3.25 -9.05
N ILE A 277 -2.74 -3.15 -10.14
CA ILE A 277 -2.18 -4.30 -10.85
C ILE A 277 -0.70 -4.37 -10.51
N TRP A 278 -0.30 -5.46 -9.88
CA TRP A 278 1.07 -5.72 -9.49
C TRP A 278 1.70 -6.72 -10.45
N THR A 279 2.90 -6.44 -10.90
CA THR A 279 3.77 -7.43 -11.54
C THR A 279 5.07 -7.61 -10.78
N LEU A 280 5.59 -8.84 -10.82
CA LEU A 280 6.89 -9.18 -10.25
C LEU A 280 7.75 -9.92 -11.27
N GLU A 281 8.84 -9.29 -11.66
CA GLU A 281 9.75 -9.79 -12.69
C GLU A 281 11.16 -9.96 -12.13
N ARG A 282 11.95 -10.81 -12.78
CA ARG A 282 13.38 -10.89 -12.53
C ARG A 282 14.11 -10.08 -13.58
N ALA A 283 14.97 -9.19 -13.13
CA ALA A 283 15.94 -8.50 -13.98
C ALA A 283 16.97 -9.50 -14.54
#